data_AF-A0A2S2DD64-F1
#
_entry.id   AF-A0A2S2DD64-F1
#
_cell.length_a   1.000
_cell.length_b   1.000
_cell.length_c   1.000
_cell.angle_alpha   90.00
_cell.angle_beta   90.00
_cell.angle_gamma   90.00
#
_symmetry.space_group_name_H-M   'P 1'
#
loop_
_entity.id
_entity.type
_entity.pdbx_description
1 polymer ?
#
loop_
_entity_poly.entity_id
_entity_poly.type
_entity_poly.pdbx_seq_one_letter_code
_entity_poly.pdbx_strand_id
1 'polypeptide(L)'
;MTRTRTLSPPARMVLAVLLHADRTWSHGYELARLADVKSGTLYPLLIRLEAQGYLEAEWQQPSEGGRPPRHAYRLTASGVQLARANPPADTQTPAMRIGKAAV
;
A
#
# COMPACT_ATOMS: atom_id res chain seq x y z
N MET A 1 15.54 21.73 13.02
CA MET A 1 15.59 21.59 11.54
C MET A 1 14.93 20.28 11.14
N THR A 2 13.64 20.29 10.81
CA THR A 2 12.95 19.09 10.35
C THR A 2 13.38 18.82 8.92
N ARG A 3 14.28 17.86 8.71
CA ARG A 3 14.63 17.41 7.37
C ARG A 3 13.38 16.78 6.74
N THR A 4 12.71 17.51 5.86
CA THR A 4 11.67 16.98 4.97
C THR A 4 12.34 15.97 4.06
N ARG A 5 12.44 14.72 4.51
CA ARG A 5 12.95 13.63 3.68
C ARG A 5 11.88 13.26 2.68
N THR A 6 12.20 13.48 1.41
CA THR A 6 11.40 13.03 0.28
C THR A 6 11.12 11.53 0.39
N LEU A 7 9.88 11.10 0.16
CA LEU A 7 9.53 9.68 0.12
C LEU A 7 10.31 8.96 -0.98
N SER A 8 10.79 7.76 -0.68
CA SER A 8 11.51 6.93 -1.64
C SER A 8 10.60 6.47 -2.78
N PRO A 9 11.14 6.13 -3.96
CA PRO A 9 10.32 5.64 -5.08
C PRO A 9 9.43 4.43 -4.74
N PRO A 10 9.92 3.40 -4.01
CA PRO A 10 9.07 2.28 -3.56
C PRO A 10 7.91 2.74 -2.67
N ALA A 11 8.16 3.73 -1.79
CA ALA A 11 7.11 4.25 -0.91
C ALA A 11 6.01 4.97 -1.69
N ARG A 12 6.38 5.78 -2.68
CA ARG A 12 5.43 6.46 -3.56
C ARG A 12 4.60 5.47 -4.38
N MET A 13 5.22 4.40 -4.87
CA MET A 13 4.52 3.37 -5.63
C MET A 13 3.51 2.60 -4.78
N VAL A 14 3.91 2.17 -3.57
CA VAL A 14 3.00 1.49 -2.63
C VAL A 14 1.81 2.38 -2.25
N LEU A 15 2.06 3.67 -1.97
CA LEU A 15 1.00 4.64 -1.70
C LEU A 15 0.06 4.85 -2.90
N ALA A 16 0.60 4.87 -4.12
CA ALA A 16 -0.20 5.00 -5.34
C ALA A 16 -1.11 3.78 -5.57
N VAL A 17 -0.60 2.57 -5.36
CA VAL A 17 -1.39 1.32 -5.43
C VAL A 17 -2.54 1.36 -4.42
N LEU A 18 -2.24 1.68 -3.16
CA LEU A 18 -3.25 1.77 -2.11
C LEU A 18 -4.26 2.88 -2.35
N LEU A 19 -3.85 3.99 -2.98
CA LEU A 19 -4.74 5.08 -3.36
C LEU A 19 -5.71 4.64 -4.47
N HIS A 20 -5.24 3.82 -5.41
CA HIS A 20 -6.08 3.26 -6.48
C HIS A 20 -7.09 2.24 -5.97
N ALA A 21 -6.78 1.53 -4.88
CA ALA A 21 -7.71 0.61 -4.22
C ALA A 21 -8.88 1.32 -3.50
N ASP A 22 -8.95 2.66 -3.53
CA ASP A 22 -10.05 3.50 -3.05
C ASP A 22 -10.55 3.14 -1.64
N ARG A 23 -9.60 3.03 -0.69
CA ARG A 23 -9.87 2.62 0.71
C ARG A 23 -10.42 1.20 0.86
N THR A 24 -10.27 0.35 -0.14
CA THR A 24 -10.45 -1.09 0.02
C THR A 24 -9.23 -1.69 0.72
N TRP A 25 -9.46 -2.74 1.50
CA TRP A 25 -8.39 -3.51 2.12
C TRP A 25 -7.52 -4.18 1.06
N SER A 26 -6.19 -4.03 1.17
CA SER A 26 -5.22 -4.64 0.26
C SER A 26 -4.23 -5.52 1.02
N HIS A 27 -3.94 -6.72 0.51
CA HIS A 27 -3.02 -7.63 1.18
C HIS A 27 -1.55 -7.31 0.86
N GLY A 28 -0.66 -7.45 1.85
CA GLY A 28 0.76 -7.14 1.68
C GLY A 28 1.44 -7.85 0.50
N TYR A 29 1.11 -9.12 0.26
CA TYR A 29 1.65 -9.85 -0.90
C TYR A 29 1.20 -9.25 -2.25
N GLU A 30 -0.05 -8.83 -2.35
CA GLU A 30 -0.57 -8.19 -3.55
C GLU A 30 0.06 -6.82 -3.76
N LEU A 31 0.21 -6.03 -2.70
CA LEU A 31 0.92 -4.75 -2.73
C LEU A 31 2.36 -4.90 -3.24
N ALA A 32 3.08 -5.95 -2.82
CA ALA A 32 4.43 -6.24 -3.30
C ALA A 32 4.44 -6.41 -4.83
N ARG A 33 3.47 -7.17 -5.36
CA ARG A 33 3.36 -7.44 -6.80
C ARG A 33 2.91 -6.22 -7.59
N LEU A 34 1.88 -5.51 -7.13
CA LEU A 34 1.30 -4.35 -7.80
C LEU A 34 2.27 -3.17 -7.85
N ALA A 35 3.05 -2.98 -6.78
CA ALA A 35 4.02 -1.89 -6.68
C ALA A 35 5.40 -2.26 -7.23
N ASP A 36 5.61 -3.51 -7.67
CA ASP A 36 6.91 -4.08 -8.05
C ASP A 36 7.99 -3.85 -6.98
N VAL A 37 7.63 -4.09 -5.71
CA VAL A 37 8.50 -3.90 -4.55
C VAL A 37 8.79 -5.24 -3.89
N LYS A 38 10.08 -5.52 -3.63
CA LYS A 38 10.51 -6.70 -2.89
C LYS A 38 9.93 -6.71 -1.47
N SER A 39 9.50 -7.88 -0.99
CA SER A 39 8.95 -8.07 0.36
C SER A 39 9.84 -7.50 1.48
N GLY A 40 11.16 -7.67 1.37
CA GLY A 40 12.12 -7.13 2.36
C GLY A 40 12.16 -5.61 2.44
N THR A 41 11.66 -4.91 1.42
CA THR A 41 11.48 -3.46 1.41
C THR A 41 10.05 -3.08 1.77
N LEU A 42 9.07 -3.86 1.31
CA LEU A 42 7.65 -3.57 1.53
C LEU A 42 7.27 -3.62 3.00
N TYR A 43 7.55 -4.72 3.71
CA TYR A 43 7.03 -4.89 5.07
C TYR A 43 7.58 -3.86 6.08
N PRO A 44 8.90 -3.56 6.10
CA PRO A 44 9.40 -2.46 6.93
C PRO A 44 8.81 -1.10 6.58
N LEU A 45 8.46 -0.88 5.30
CA LEU A 45 7.78 0.34 4.87
C LEU A 45 6.34 0.39 5.39
N LEU A 46 5.57 -0.68 5.25
CA LEU A 46 4.17 -0.76 5.73
C LEU A 46 4.10 -0.52 7.23
N ILE A 47 4.96 -1.18 8.02
CA ILE A 47 5.07 -0.98 9.47
C ILE A 47 5.32 0.49 9.82
N ARG A 48 6.23 1.15 9.09
CA ARG A 48 6.54 2.56 9.32
C ARG A 48 5.38 3.49 8.97
N LEU A 49 4.66 3.22 7.87
CA LEU A 49 3.51 4.03 7.46
C LEU A 49 2.33 3.85 8.43
N GLU A 50 2.10 2.64 8.90
CA GLU A 50 1.13 2.33 9.96
C GLU A 50 1.49 3.05 11.27
N ALA A 51 2.72 2.92 11.74
CA ALA A 51 3.19 3.59 12.96
C ALA A 51 3.11 5.13 12.88
N GLN A 52 3.11 5.69 11.67
CA GLN A 52 2.94 7.12 11.40
C GLN A 52 1.47 7.53 11.20
N GLY A 53 0.51 6.60 11.30
CA GLY A 53 -0.91 6.87 11.15
C GLY A 53 -1.37 7.07 9.70
N TYR A 54 -0.57 6.67 8.72
CA TYR A 54 -0.94 6.73 7.30
C TYR A 54 -1.68 5.48 6.82
N LEU A 55 -1.49 4.35 7.52
CA LEU A 55 -2.18 3.09 7.24
C LEU A 55 -2.94 2.60 8.45
N GLU A 56 -4.05 1.94 8.18
CA GLU A 56 -4.67 0.97 9.06
C GLU A 56 -4.20 -0.42 8.63
N ALA A 57 -3.98 -1.30 9.60
CA ALA A 57 -3.69 -2.70 9.37
C ALA A 57 -4.64 -3.59 10.17
N GLU A 58 -5.13 -4.67 9.55
CA GLU A 58 -5.99 -5.64 10.20
C GLU A 58 -5.62 -7.06 9.78
N TRP A 59 -5.76 -8.01 10.70
CA TRP A 59 -5.71 -9.42 10.38
C TRP A 59 -7.07 -9.88 9.83
N GLN A 60 -7.12 -10.19 8.54
CA GLN A 60 -8.33 -10.72 7.92
C GLN A 60 -8.30 -12.24 7.88
N GLN A 61 -9.42 -12.85 8.26
CA GLN A 61 -9.63 -14.27 8.06
C GLN A 61 -9.77 -14.55 6.55
N PRO A 62 -9.22 -15.66 6.06
CA PRO A 62 -9.42 -16.04 4.68
C PRO A 62 -10.89 -16.42 4.44
N SER A 63 -11.40 -16.05 3.27
CA SER A 63 -12.75 -16.39 2.81
C SER A 63 -12.97 -17.89 2.63
N GLU A 64 -11.92 -18.65 2.31
CA GLU A 64 -11.94 -20.11 2.22
C GLU A 64 -11.19 -20.74 3.40
N GLY A 65 -11.86 -21.65 4.10
CA GLY A 65 -11.34 -22.31 5.29
C GLY A 65 -10.00 -23.01 5.06
N GLY A 66 -9.08 -22.84 6.01
CA GLY A 66 -7.79 -23.57 6.06
C GLY A 66 -6.55 -22.74 5.72
N ARG A 67 -6.68 -21.47 5.33
CA ARG A 67 -5.53 -20.57 5.16
C ARG A 67 -5.24 -19.79 6.46
N PRO A 68 -3.98 -19.42 6.73
CA PRO A 68 -3.69 -18.54 7.86
C PRO A 68 -4.26 -17.13 7.62
N PRO A 69 -4.59 -16.39 8.68
CA PRO A 69 -4.94 -14.98 8.60
C PRO A 69 -3.90 -14.18 7.82
N ARG A 70 -4.33 -13.15 7.09
CA ARG A 70 -3.44 -12.29 6.31
C ARG A 70 -3.58 -10.85 6.76
N HIS A 71 -2.45 -10.16 6.90
CA HIS A 71 -2.46 -8.72 7.09
C HIS A 71 -3.02 -8.03 5.84
N ALA A 72 -4.06 -7.24 6.06
CA ALA A 72 -4.61 -6.31 5.11
C ALA A 72 -4.31 -4.88 5.55
N TYR A 73 -4.08 -4.01 4.58
CA TYR A 73 -3.71 -2.62 4.80
C TYR A 73 -4.66 -1.70 4.03
N ARG A 74 -4.92 -0.53 4.59
CA ARG A 74 -5.76 0.51 3.99
C ARG A 74 -5.22 1.90 4.31
N LEU A 75 -5.36 2.87 3.40
CA LEU A 75 -5.02 4.26 3.69
C LEU A 75 -6.01 4.90 4.67
N THR A 76 -5.46 5.57 5.68
CA THR A 76 -6.23 6.53 6.50
C THR A 76 -6.55 7.80 5.71
N ALA A 77 -7.30 8.74 6.28
CA ALA A 77 -7.50 10.05 5.67
C ALA A 77 -6.17 10.79 5.43
N SER A 78 -5.25 10.73 6.39
CA SER A 78 -3.90 11.30 6.28
C SER A 78 -3.05 10.58 5.25
N GLY A 79 -3.16 9.24 5.16
CA GLY A 79 -2.47 8.44 4.15
C GLY A 79 -2.87 8.82 2.72
N VAL A 80 -4.16 9.08 2.48
CA VAL A 80 -4.65 9.55 1.17
C VAL A 80 -4.05 10.90 0.81
N GLN A 81 -3.99 11.84 1.76
CA GLN A 81 -3.36 13.14 1.52
C GLN A 81 -1.86 13.00 1.21
N LEU A 82 -1.15 12.16 1.96
CA LEU A 82 0.26 11.87 1.73
C LEU A 82 0.51 11.28 0.34
N ALA A 83 -0.30 10.30 -0.08
CA ALA A 83 -0.21 9.65 -1.38
C ALA A 83 -0.42 10.65 -2.52
N ARG A 84 -1.45 11.50 -2.42
CA ARG A 84 -1.75 12.54 -3.42
C ARG A 84 -0.65 13.60 -3.52
N ALA A 85 -0.03 13.96 -2.40
CA ALA A 85 1.08 14.91 -2.36
C ALA A 85 2.40 14.33 -2.88
N ASN A 86 2.51 13.00 -3.01
CA ASN A 86 3.74 12.31 -3.39
C ASN A 86 3.49 11.28 -4.51
N PRO A 87 3.06 11.71 -5.70
CA PRO A 87 2.85 10.79 -6.81
C PRO A 87 4.18 10.11 -7.22
N PRO A 88 4.12 8.90 -7.79
CA PRO A 88 5.30 8.27 -8.40
C PRO A 88 5.87 9.19 -9.49
N ALA A 89 7.20 9.23 -9.60
CA ALA A 89 7.88 10.10 -10.55
C ALA A 89 7.62 9.71 -12.02
N ASP A 90 7.33 8.42 -12.23
CA ASP A 90 6.94 7.86 -13.52
C ASP A 90 5.48 7.43 -13.42
N THR A 91 4.61 7.97 -14.27
CA THR A 91 3.16 7.69 -14.28
C THR A 91 2.83 6.26 -14.75
N GLN A 92 3.82 5.44 -15.06
CA GLN A 92 3.65 4.00 -15.26
C GLN A 92 3.47 3.29 -13.90
N THR A 93 2.28 3.44 -13.31
CA THR A 93 1.84 2.52 -12.26
C THR A 93 1.36 1.23 -12.95
N PRO A 94 2.08 0.10 -12.87
CA PRO A 94 1.65 -1.14 -13.52
C PRO A 94 0.31 -1.65 -12.98
N ALA A 95 -0.09 -1.23 -11.77
CA ALA A 95 -1.38 -1.54 -11.17
C ALA A 95 -2.61 -1.06 -11.98
N MET A 96 -2.45 -0.11 -12.91
CA MET A 96 -3.56 0.40 -13.72
C MET A 96 -3.97 -0.55 -14.87
N ARG A 97 -3.20 -1.62 -15.14
CA ARG A 97 -3.48 -2.57 -16.24
C ARG A 97 -4.29 -3.80 -15.84
N ILE A 98 -4.44 -4.07 -14.55
CA ILE A 98 -5.20 -5.23 -14.06
C ILE A 98 -6.54 -4.72 -13.54
N GLY A 99 -7.52 -4.80 -14.43
CA GLY A 99 -8.89 -4.41 -14.16
C GLY A 99 -9.43 -5.12 -12.93
N LYS A 100 -10.12 -4.32 -12.11
CA LYS A 100 -11.30 -4.67 -11.32
C LYS A 100 -11.78 -6.11 -11.56
N ALA A 101 -11.26 -7.06 -10.78
CA ALA A 101 -11.79 -8.40 -10.66
C ALA A 101 -12.11 -8.64 -9.18
N ALA A 102 -13.16 -7.96 -8.72
CA ALA A 102 -13.91 -8.35 -7.56
C ALA A 102 -15.38 -8.27 -7.98
N VAL A 103 -15.91 -9.41 -8.43
CA VAL A 103 -17.34 -9.73 -8.48
C VAL A 103 -17.63 -10.59 -7.25
#